data_AF-A0A5C6UBE5-F1
#
_entry.id   AF-A0A5C6UBE5-F1
#
_cell.length_a   1.000
_cell.length_b   1.000
_cell.length_c   1.000
_cell.angle_alpha   90.00
_cell.angle_beta   90.00
_cell.angle_gamma   90.00
#
_symmetry.space_group_name_H-M   'P 1'
#
loop_
_entity.id
_entity.type
_entity.pdbx_description
1 polymer ?
#
loop_
_entity_poly.entity_id
_entity_poly.type
_entity_poly.pdbx_seq_one_letter_code
_entity_poly.pdbx_strand_id
1 'polypeptide(L)' 'MSSHSTYDAMRHFADSWALMVMIAIFLVLVLWPFRPGNRAQNDRAARMIFDEDDSAEARHDD' A
#
# COMPACT_ATOMS: atom_id res chain seq x y z
N MET A 1 36.28 18.93 23.83
CA MET A 1 35.22 19.22 22.84
C MET A 1 33.92 19.31 23.62
N SER A 2 33.30 20.48 23.62
CA SER A 2 32.24 20.87 24.55
C SER A 2 30.96 20.08 24.29
N SER A 3 30.36 19.49 25.32
CA SER A 3 29.14 18.65 25.26
C SER A 3 27.97 19.29 24.50
N HIS A 4 27.95 20.61 24.40
CA HIS A 4 27.01 21.40 23.61
C HIS A 4 26.97 21.02 22.12
N SER A 5 28.13 20.75 21.51
CA SER A 5 28.24 20.42 20.08
C SER A 5 27.62 19.07 19.74
N THR A 6 27.76 18.08 20.64
CA THR A 6 27.20 16.74 20.44
C THR A 6 25.68 16.73 20.64
N TYR A 7 25.17 17.49 21.62
CA TYR A 7 23.73 17.61 21.87
C TYR A 7 23.00 18.32 20.73
N ASP A 8 23.57 19.41 20.19
CA ASP A 8 23.01 20.10 19.03
C ASP A 8 22.95 19.18 17.81
N ALA A 9 24.00 18.39 17.55
CA ALA A 9 24.01 17.44 16.44
C ALA A 9 22.92 16.36 16.59
N MET A 10 22.74 15.81 17.80
CA MET A 10 21.70 14.81 18.08
C MET A 10 20.29 15.40 17.97
N ARG A 11 20.07 16.60 18.52
CA ARG A 11 18.77 17.27 18.51
C ARG A 11 18.37 17.71 17.11
N HIS A 12 19.29 18.28 16.33
CA HIS A 12 19.06 18.60 14.93
C HIS A 12 18.74 17.36 14.09
N PHE A 13 19.39 16.22 14.38
CA PHE A 13 19.05 14.96 13.71
C PHE A 13 17.64 14.49 14.09
N ALA A 14 17.29 14.47 15.38
CA ALA A 14 15.98 13.99 15.85
C ALA A 14 14.80 14.84 15.37
N ASP A 15 14.89 16.18 15.50
CA ASP A 15 13.79 17.07 15.12
C ASP A 15 13.60 17.13 13.59
N SER A 16 14.67 16.99 12.80
CA SER A 16 14.55 16.99 11.32
C SER A 16 14.05 15.65 10.76
N TRP A 17 14.46 14.52 11.34
CA TRP A 17 14.07 13.20 10.87
C TRP A 17 12.64 12.85 11.26
N ALA A 18 12.20 13.17 12.48
CA ALA A 18 10.84 12.91 12.92
C ALA A 18 9.80 13.65 12.04
N LEU A 19 10.06 14.93 11.72
CA LEU A 19 9.23 15.71 10.80
C LEU A 19 9.21 15.10 9.38
N MET A 20 10.36 14.67 8.89
CA MET A 20 10.48 14.05 7.57
C MET A 20 9.72 12.71 7.49
N VAL A 21 9.83 11.88 8.54
CA VAL A 21 9.10 10.60 8.66
C VAL A 21 7.59 10.84 8.69
N MET A 22 7.12 11.83 9.44
CA MET A 22 5.69 12.18 9.49
C MET A 22 5.15 12.55 8.10
N ILE A 23 5.89 13.37 7.35
CA ILE A 23 5.53 13.73 5.97
C ILE A 23 5.56 12.52 5.04
N ALA A 24 6.58 11.66 5.16
CA ALA A 24 6.68 10.45 4.35
C ALA A 24 5.50 9.51 4.59
N ILE A 25 5.13 9.26 5.84
CA ILE A 25 3.95 8.45 6.20
C ILE A 25 2.68 9.09 5.64
N PHE A 26 2.53 10.40 5.79
CA PHE A 26 1.38 11.13 5.25
C PHE A 26 1.25 10.93 3.73
N LEU A 27 2.35 11.10 2.97
CA LEU A 27 2.37 10.88 1.53
C LEU A 27 2.09 9.42 1.19
N VAL A 28 2.66 8.46 1.90
CA VAL A 28 2.37 7.03 1.69
C VAL A 28 0.88 6.74 1.85
N LEU A 29 0.23 7.27 2.90
CA LEU A 29 -1.20 7.08 3.12
C LEU A 29 -2.06 7.77 2.05
N VAL A 30 -1.66 8.94 1.58
CA VAL A 30 -2.35 9.66 0.50
C VAL A 30 -2.17 8.95 -0.84
N LEU A 31 -0.98 8.43 -1.14
CA LEU A 31 -0.67 7.73 -2.39
C LEU A 31 -1.14 6.26 -2.38
N TRP A 32 -1.36 5.66 -1.22
CA TRP A 32 -1.84 4.28 -1.05
C TRP A 32 -3.08 3.97 -1.89
N PRO A 33 -4.16 4.77 -1.87
CA PRO A 33 -5.33 4.53 -2.74
C PRO A 33 -5.06 4.67 -4.23
N PHE A 34 -4.02 5.42 -4.63
CA PHE A 34 -3.60 5.52 -6.04
C PHE A 34 -2.69 4.38 -6.48
N ARG A 35 -2.13 3.59 -5.55
CA ARG A 35 -1.29 2.43 -5.88
C ARG A 35 -2.19 1.32 -6.45
N PRO A 36 -2.10 0.98 -7.74
CA PRO A 36 -3.06 0.14 -8.46
C PRO A 36 -2.82 -1.36 -8.20
N GLY A 37 -2.57 -1.76 -6.95
CA GLY A 37 -2.21 -3.12 -6.56
C GLY A 37 -3.37 -4.11 -6.48
N ASN A 38 -4.62 -3.63 -6.37
CA ASN A 38 -5.78 -4.49 -6.14
C ASN A 38 -6.72 -4.62 -7.35
N ARG A 39 -6.45 -3.96 -8.46
CA ARG A 39 -7.31 -4.01 -9.65
C ARG A 39 -7.30 -5.41 -10.30
N ALA A 40 -6.16 -6.09 -10.29
CA ALA A 40 -6.02 -7.43 -10.86
C ALA A 40 -6.77 -8.53 -10.08
N GLN A 41 -6.93 -8.36 -8.76
CA GLN A 41 -7.67 -9.31 -7.91
C GLN A 41 -9.18 -9.11 -8.03
N ASN A 42 -9.64 -7.86 -8.17
CA ASN A 42 -11.04 -7.53 -8.40
C ASN A 42 -11.53 -8.05 -9.76
N ASP A 43 -10.73 -7.86 -10.82
CA ASP A 43 -11.04 -8.37 -12.17
C ASP A 43 -11.15 -9.90 -12.23
N ARG A 44 -10.42 -10.64 -11.38
CA ARG A 44 -10.53 -12.11 -11.30
C ARG A 44 -11.79 -12.56 -10.58
N ALA A 45 -12.19 -11.89 -9.49
CA ALA A 45 -13.41 -12.22 -8.75
C ALA A 45 -14.68 -11.95 -9.57
N ALA A 46 -14.69 -10.90 -10.40
CA ALA A 46 -15.85 -10.56 -11.24
C ALA A 46 -16.10 -11.57 -12.39
N ARG A 47 -15.06 -12.28 -12.86
CA ARG A 47 -15.19 -13.25 -13.95
C ARG A 47 -15.61 -14.65 -13.48
N MET A 48 -15.47 -14.95 -12.20
CA MET A 48 -15.80 -16.27 -11.63
C MET A 48 -17.28 -16.61 -11.76
N ILE A 49 -18.18 -15.62 -11.75
CA ILE A 49 -19.63 -15.84 -11.84
C ILE A 49 -20.11 -16.26 -13.23
N PHE A 50 -19.28 -16.09 -14.28
CA PHE A 50 -19.61 -16.48 -15.65
C PHE A 50 -19.11 -17.90 -16.00
N ASP A 51 -18.06 -18.39 -15.33
CA ASP A 51 -17.53 -19.74 -15.57
C ASP A 51 -18.45 -20.86 -15.03
N GLU A 52 -19.34 -20.55 -14.08
CA GLU A 52 -20.29 -21.51 -13.52
C GLU A 52 -21.47 -21.83 -14.45
N ASP A 53 -21.89 -20.89 -15.31
CA ASP A 53 -23.00 -21.10 -16.27
C ASP A 53 -22.57 -22.02 -17.44
N ASP A 54 -21.37 -21.82 -18.00
CA ASP A 54 -20.85 -22.65 -19.11
C ASP A 54 -20.58 -24.12 -18.68
N SER A 55 -20.27 -24.34 -17.40
CA SER A 55 -19.98 -25.67 -16.86
C SER A 55 -21.24 -26.47 -16.50
N ALA A 56 -22.36 -25.80 -16.24
CA ALA A 56 -23.63 -26.42 -15.89
C ALA A 56 -24.35 -26.97 -17.12
N GLU A 57 -24.26 -26.27 -18.26
CA GLU A 57 -24.88 -26.66 -19.53
C GLU A 57 -24.20 -27.93 -20.12
N ALA A 58 -22.87 -28.00 -20.06
CA ALA A 58 -22.10 -29.13 -20.58
C ALA A 58 -22.30 -30.47 -19.84
N ARG A 59 -23.01 -30.47 -18.69
CA ARG A 59 -23.31 -31.68 -17.90
C ARG A 59 -24.76 -32.15 -18.05
N HIS A 60 -25.57 -31.44 -18.84
CA HIS A 60 -26.97 -31.79 -19.10
C HIS A 60 -27.18 -32.57 -20.41
N ASP A 61 -26.10 -32.79 -21.18
CA ASP A 61 -26.13 -33.45 -22.50
C ASP A 61 -25.67 -34.93 -22.50
N ASP A 62 -25.57 -35.58 -21.33
CA ASP A 62 -25.28 -37.03 -21.18
C ASP A 62 -26.49 -37.85 -20.68
#